data_AF-A0A7X7MLU4-F1
#
_entry.id   AF-A0A7X7MLU4-F1
#
_cell.length_a   1.000
_cell.length_b   1.000
_cell.length_c   1.000
_cell.angle_alpha   90.00
_cell.angle_beta   90.00
_cell.angle_gamma   90.00
#
_symmetry.space_group_name_H-M   'P 1'
#
loop_
_entity.id
_entity.type
_entity.pdbx_description
1 polymer ?
#
loop_
_entity_poly.entity_id
_entity_poly.type
_entity_poly.pdbx_seq_one_letter_code
_entity_poly.pdbx_strand_id
1 'polypeptide(L)'
;VLTFDVLNRRETSVRANRLMTAAIGAGVIGAALLAPYIGKNFIDQITAVASTFLGLLLGVYVLGMSSRRANTGGAALGLLAGAAGIALVRLHPAIPTWWSGAFAFFPTLLAGRLASGFFPPPSADQQRALFLTPESRVMSLESTLQNKEPIREN
;
A
#
# COMPACT_ATOMS: atom_id res chain seq x y z
N VAL A 1 -15.90 10.96 21.83
CA VAL A 1 -15.03 11.56 20.77
C VAL A 1 -13.85 12.25 21.44
N LEU A 2 -12.90 11.48 21.98
CA LEU A 2 -11.73 12.01 22.73
C LEU A 2 -10.66 10.90 22.75
N THR A 3 -9.95 10.67 21.64
CA THR A 3 -8.78 9.75 21.62
C THR A 3 -7.81 10.04 20.46
N PHE A 4 -7.72 11.29 20.01
CA PHE A 4 -6.74 11.71 19.00
C PHE A 4 -5.80 12.77 19.58
N ASP A 5 -5.08 12.43 20.65
CA ASP A 5 -3.98 13.30 21.12
C ASP A 5 -2.85 12.52 21.81
N VAL A 6 -2.40 11.42 21.17
CA VAL A 6 -1.26 10.63 21.69
C VAL A 6 -0.18 10.39 20.65
N LEU A 7 -0.42 10.67 19.37
CA LEU A 7 0.58 10.48 18.32
C LEU A 7 0.89 11.80 17.62
N ASN A 8 1.90 12.45 18.18
CA ASN A 8 2.84 13.31 17.46
C ASN A 8 2.45 14.79 17.32
N ARG A 9 3.04 15.54 18.24
CA ARG A 9 3.35 16.98 18.26
C ARG A 9 4.20 17.42 17.05
N ARG A 10 3.73 17.18 15.82
CA ARG A 10 4.08 18.02 14.68
C ARG A 10 2.83 18.83 14.38
N GLU A 11 2.99 20.13 14.23
CA GLU A 11 2.01 20.96 13.53
C GLU A 11 1.96 20.53 12.06
N THR A 12 1.50 19.31 11.77
CA THR A 12 1.04 18.93 10.44
C THR A 12 -0.23 19.72 10.21
N SER A 13 0.01 20.95 9.78
CA SER A 13 -0.94 22.04 9.62
C SER A 13 -2.24 21.50 9.03
N VAL A 14 -3.34 21.62 9.77
CA VAL A 14 -4.68 21.28 9.27
C VAL A 14 -4.96 21.97 7.94
N ARG A 15 -4.33 23.14 7.70
CA ARG A 15 -4.36 23.84 6.41
C ARG A 15 -3.67 23.07 5.29
N ALA A 16 -2.53 22.43 5.56
CA ALA A 16 -1.84 21.57 4.58
C ALA A 16 -2.71 20.35 4.22
N ASN A 17 -3.34 19.71 5.20
CA ASN A 17 -4.24 18.57 4.90
C ASN A 17 -5.49 19.01 4.13
N ARG A 18 -6.07 20.15 4.49
CA ARG A 18 -7.19 20.77 3.73
C ARG A 18 -6.77 21.15 2.31
N LEU A 19 -5.57 21.70 2.14
CA LEU A 19 -5.03 22.06 0.83
C LEU A 19 -4.79 20.82 -0.03
N MET A 20 -4.23 19.74 0.53
CA MET A 20 -4.08 18.48 -0.19
C MET A 20 -5.43 17.90 -0.60
N THR A 21 -6.42 17.91 0.30
CA THR A 21 -7.78 17.44 0.00
C THR A 21 -8.44 18.28 -1.09
N ALA A 22 -8.30 19.62 -1.01
CA ALA A 22 -8.81 20.54 -2.02
C ALA A 22 -8.10 20.37 -3.37
N ALA A 23 -6.78 20.16 -3.38
CA ALA A 23 -6.01 19.91 -4.60
C ALA A 23 -6.41 18.61 -5.28
N ILE A 24 -6.60 17.53 -4.52
CA ILE A 24 -7.11 16.25 -5.05
C ILE A 24 -8.52 16.46 -5.62
N GLY A 25 -9.41 17.13 -4.88
CA GLY A 25 -10.77 17.43 -5.34
C GLY A 25 -10.80 18.26 -6.61
N ALA A 26 -9.99 19.32 -6.69
CA ALA A 26 -9.85 20.14 -7.89
C ALA A 26 -9.32 19.31 -9.08
N GLY A 27 -8.37 18.40 -8.85
CA GLY A 27 -7.90 17.45 -9.85
C GLY A 27 -9.00 16.53 -10.36
N VAL A 28 -9.84 15.98 -9.46
CA VAL A 28 -10.99 15.14 -9.83
C VAL A 28 -12.03 15.93 -10.64
N ILE A 29 -12.33 17.17 -10.24
CA ILE A 29 -13.26 18.04 -10.97
C ILE A 29 -12.69 18.35 -12.37
N GLY A 30 -11.41 18.69 -12.46
CA GLY A 30 -10.72 18.90 -13.74
C GLY A 30 -10.78 17.67 -14.65
N ALA A 31 -10.52 16.48 -14.10
CA ALA A 31 -10.63 15.22 -14.83
C ALA A 31 -12.07 14.94 -15.28
N ALA A 32 -13.08 15.27 -14.46
CA ALA A 32 -14.49 15.13 -14.81
C ALA A 32 -14.91 16.08 -15.94
N LEU A 33 -14.37 17.29 -15.99
CA LEU A 33 -14.59 18.24 -17.10
C LEU A 33 -13.86 17.83 -18.38
N LEU A 34 -12.67 17.22 -18.26
CA LEU A 34 -11.92 16.69 -19.39
C LEU A 34 -12.50 15.38 -19.93
N ALA A 35 -13.19 14.61 -19.10
CA ALA A 35 -13.78 13.34 -19.46
C ALA A 35 -14.57 13.46 -20.79
N PRO A 36 -15.60 14.32 -20.95
CA PRO A 36 -16.36 14.51 -22.19
C PRO A 36 -15.54 14.59 -23.48
N TYR A 37 -14.30 15.08 -23.40
CA TYR A 37 -13.41 15.30 -24.54
C TYR A 37 -12.58 14.07 -24.93
N ILE A 38 -12.46 13.06 -24.05
CA ILE A 38 -11.49 11.96 -24.17
C ILE A 38 -12.07 10.68 -24.78
N GLY A 39 -13.39 10.46 -24.83
CA GLY A 39 -13.88 9.26 -25.53
C GLY A 39 -15.37 9.01 -25.55
N LYS A 40 -15.80 8.25 -26.57
CA LYS A 40 -17.19 7.85 -26.83
C LYS A 40 -17.77 6.90 -25.75
N ASN A 41 -16.93 6.24 -24.94
CA ASN A 41 -17.33 5.30 -23.88
C ASN A 41 -16.59 5.58 -22.55
N PHE A 42 -17.17 6.43 -21.69
CA PHE A 42 -16.64 6.73 -20.35
C PHE A 42 -16.47 5.51 -19.45
N ILE A 43 -17.43 4.59 -19.55
CA ILE A 43 -17.50 3.38 -18.74
C ILE A 43 -16.29 2.49 -19.02
N ASP A 44 -15.84 2.39 -20.27
CA ASP A 44 -14.68 1.57 -20.63
C ASP A 44 -13.39 2.12 -20.04
N GLN A 45 -13.24 3.44 -20.02
CA GLN A 45 -12.05 4.11 -19.46
C GLN A 45 -11.98 3.94 -17.95
N ILE A 46 -13.08 4.18 -17.23
CA ILE A 46 -13.13 4.04 -15.77
C ILE A 46 -12.91 2.58 -15.39
N THR A 47 -13.57 1.64 -16.08
CA THR A 47 -13.41 0.20 -15.83
C THR A 47 -11.98 -0.25 -16.11
N ALA A 48 -11.33 0.24 -17.17
CA ALA A 48 -9.94 -0.08 -17.47
C ALA A 48 -8.98 0.42 -16.38
N VAL A 49 -9.14 1.66 -15.94
CA VAL A 49 -8.31 2.25 -14.87
C VAL A 49 -8.55 1.49 -13.55
N ALA A 50 -9.81 1.30 -13.15
CA ALA A 50 -10.17 0.59 -11.94
C ALA A 50 -9.63 -0.85 -11.93
N SER A 51 -9.82 -1.60 -13.02
CA SER A 51 -9.34 -2.97 -13.14
C SER A 51 -7.82 -3.06 -13.09
N THR A 52 -7.12 -2.07 -13.65
CA THR A 52 -5.66 -1.99 -13.62
C THR A 52 -5.14 -1.82 -12.19
N PHE A 53 -5.68 -0.85 -11.44
CA PHE A 53 -5.31 -0.64 -10.04
C PHE A 53 -5.68 -1.84 -9.18
N LEU A 54 -6.87 -2.40 -9.37
CA LEU A 54 -7.33 -3.58 -8.67
C LEU A 54 -6.41 -4.78 -8.93
N GLY A 55 -6.00 -5.02 -10.17
CA GLY A 55 -5.09 -6.11 -10.54
C GLY A 55 -3.69 -5.96 -9.93
N LEU A 56 -3.11 -4.75 -9.96
CA LEU A 56 -1.80 -4.48 -9.35
C LEU A 56 -1.86 -4.64 -7.82
N LEU A 57 -2.84 -4.01 -7.17
CA LEU A 57 -3.02 -4.08 -5.72
C LEU A 57 -3.28 -5.51 -5.27
N LEU A 58 -4.18 -6.23 -5.96
CA LEU A 58 -4.46 -7.64 -5.67
C LEU A 58 -3.21 -8.50 -5.87
N GLY A 59 -2.43 -8.26 -6.91
CA GLY A 59 -1.19 -8.99 -7.18
C GLY A 59 -0.17 -8.83 -6.05
N VAL A 60 0.07 -7.59 -5.61
CA VAL A 60 0.98 -7.30 -4.49
C VAL A 60 0.42 -7.81 -3.16
N TYR A 61 -0.89 -7.67 -2.94
CA TYR A 61 -1.55 -8.13 -1.71
C TYR A 61 -1.48 -9.65 -1.57
N VAL A 62 -1.79 -10.39 -2.64
CA VAL A 62 -1.67 -11.85 -2.68
C VAL A 62 -0.21 -12.26 -2.55
N LEU A 63 0.74 -11.51 -3.13
CA LEU A 63 2.17 -11.79 -2.95
C LEU A 63 2.59 -11.64 -1.48
N GLY A 64 2.12 -10.59 -0.80
CA GLY A 64 2.36 -10.35 0.63
C GLY A 64 1.70 -11.40 1.54
N MET A 65 0.49 -11.86 1.21
CA MET A 65 -0.21 -12.91 1.95
C MET A 65 0.37 -14.31 1.70
N SER A 66 0.66 -14.64 0.44
CA SER A 66 1.13 -15.97 0.04
C SER A 66 2.58 -16.22 0.43
N SER A 67 3.36 -15.16 0.70
CA SER A 67 4.77 -15.29 1.03
C SER A 67 5.08 -14.62 2.36
N ARG A 68 5.32 -15.44 3.39
CA ARG A 68 6.00 -15.05 4.65
C ARG A 68 7.44 -14.51 4.40
N ARG A 69 7.87 -14.54 3.13
CA ARG A 69 9.17 -14.18 2.54
C ARG A 69 9.01 -13.12 1.44
N ALA A 70 7.91 -12.38 1.39
CA ALA A 70 7.71 -11.31 0.41
C ALA A 70 8.64 -10.14 0.74
N ASN A 71 9.63 -9.92 -0.13
CA ASN A 71 10.64 -8.90 0.05
C ASN A 71 10.18 -7.62 -0.65
N THR A 72 10.49 -6.44 -0.10
CA THR A 72 10.13 -5.15 -0.72
C THR A 72 10.62 -5.06 -2.16
N GLY A 73 11.78 -5.65 -2.48
CA GLY A 73 12.33 -5.72 -3.84
C GLY A 73 11.50 -6.61 -4.79
N GLY A 74 10.98 -7.75 -4.31
CA GLY A 74 10.13 -8.63 -5.11
C GLY A 74 8.78 -7.99 -5.45
N ALA A 75 8.20 -7.25 -4.49
CA ALA A 75 6.96 -6.50 -4.73
C ALA A 75 7.17 -5.36 -5.75
N ALA A 76 8.29 -4.63 -5.68
CA ALA A 76 8.62 -3.57 -6.63
C ALA A 76 8.82 -4.11 -8.06
N LEU A 77 9.57 -5.21 -8.21
CA LEU A 77 9.78 -5.86 -9.50
C LEU A 77 8.48 -6.45 -10.07
N GLY A 78 7.61 -7.00 -9.21
CA GLY A 78 6.26 -7.42 -9.59
C GLY A 78 5.41 -6.25 -10.10
N LEU A 79 5.43 -5.10 -9.43
CA LEU A 79 4.70 -3.91 -9.90
C LEU A 79 5.21 -3.41 -11.25
N LEU A 80 6.54 -3.40 -11.47
CA LEU A 80 7.13 -3.04 -12.75
C LEU A 80 6.73 -4.01 -13.87
N ALA A 81 6.70 -5.31 -13.59
CA ALA A 81 6.25 -6.31 -14.55
C ALA A 81 4.75 -6.18 -14.87
N GLY A 82 3.91 -5.85 -13.88
CA GLY A 82 2.50 -5.55 -14.10
C GLY A 82 2.30 -4.31 -14.96
N ALA A 83 3.06 -3.24 -14.69
CA ALA A 83 3.07 -2.02 -15.50
C ALA A 83 3.45 -2.32 -16.96
N ALA A 84 4.46 -3.17 -17.19
CA ALA A 84 4.83 -3.63 -18.52
C ALA A 84 3.72 -4.47 -19.18
N GLY A 85 3.03 -5.32 -18.42
CA GLY A 85 1.87 -6.08 -18.90
C GLY A 85 0.71 -5.19 -19.37
N ILE A 86 0.43 -4.11 -18.65
CA ILE A 86 -0.57 -3.11 -19.03
C ILE A 86 -0.11 -2.33 -20.28
N ALA A 87 1.17 -1.96 -20.36
CA ALA A 87 1.74 -1.29 -21.53
C ALA A 87 1.60 -2.18 -22.79
N LEU A 88 1.79 -3.49 -22.67
CA LEU A 88 1.60 -4.45 -23.75
C LEU A 88 0.13 -4.49 -24.21
N VAL A 89 -0.83 -4.49 -23.28
CA VAL A 89 -2.27 -4.41 -23.62
C VAL A 89 -2.61 -3.13 -24.38
N ARG A 90 -1.94 -2.01 -24.06
CA ARG A 90 -2.14 -0.73 -24.77
C ARG A 90 -1.55 -0.72 -26.18
N LEU A 91 -0.49 -1.48 -26.43
CA LEU A 91 0.13 -1.60 -27.75
C LEU A 91 -0.62 -2.58 -28.66
N HIS A 92 -1.42 -3.49 -28.10
CA HIS A 92 -2.21 -4.47 -28.85
C HIS A 92 -3.71 -4.12 -28.85
N PRO A 93 -4.22 -3.44 -29.90
CA PRO A 93 -5.63 -3.03 -29.98
C PRO A 93 -6.63 -4.19 -30.07
N ALA A 94 -6.14 -5.43 -30.25
CA ALA A 94 -6.96 -6.63 -30.25
C ALA A 94 -7.40 -7.07 -28.84
N ILE A 95 -6.74 -6.57 -27.78
CA ILE A 95 -7.05 -6.96 -26.40
C ILE A 95 -8.09 -6.00 -25.83
N PRO A 96 -9.27 -6.49 -25.41
CA PRO A 96 -10.27 -5.64 -24.80
C PRO A 96 -9.78 -5.01 -23.50
N THR A 97 -10.08 -3.73 -23.29
CA THR A 97 -9.59 -2.96 -22.13
C THR A 97 -10.05 -3.50 -20.78
N TRP A 98 -11.14 -4.26 -20.73
CA TRP A 98 -11.63 -4.92 -19.51
C TRP A 98 -10.71 -6.07 -19.02
N TRP A 99 -9.84 -6.60 -19.88
CA TRP A 99 -8.81 -7.58 -19.49
C TRP A 99 -7.57 -6.94 -18.86
N SER A 100 -7.46 -5.61 -18.82
CA SER A 100 -6.30 -4.90 -18.28
C SER A 100 -5.97 -5.32 -16.84
N GLY A 101 -6.98 -5.65 -16.03
CA GLY A 101 -6.76 -6.11 -14.66
C GLY A 101 -6.10 -7.49 -14.57
N ALA A 102 -6.47 -8.43 -15.45
CA ALA A 102 -5.83 -9.75 -15.51
C ALA A 102 -4.37 -9.63 -15.97
N PHE A 103 -4.12 -8.82 -17.01
CA PHE A 103 -2.77 -8.55 -17.51
C PHE A 103 -1.93 -7.68 -16.57
N ALA A 104 -2.53 -6.99 -15.61
CA ALA A 104 -1.81 -6.37 -14.50
C ALA A 104 -1.46 -7.42 -13.42
N PHE A 105 -2.45 -8.25 -13.05
CA PHE A 105 -2.34 -9.20 -11.95
C PHE A 105 -1.35 -10.33 -12.21
N PHE A 106 -1.48 -11.06 -13.33
CA PHE A 106 -0.67 -12.25 -13.59
C PHE A 106 0.83 -11.94 -13.70
N PRO A 107 1.27 -10.91 -14.46
CA PRO A 107 2.68 -10.56 -14.52
C PRO A 107 3.21 -10.06 -13.18
N THR A 108 2.42 -9.29 -12.42
CA THR A 108 2.82 -8.84 -11.08
C THR A 108 3.02 -9.99 -10.12
N LEU A 109 2.10 -10.94 -10.11
CA LEU A 109 2.19 -12.10 -9.23
C LEU A 109 3.32 -13.03 -9.65
N LEU A 110 3.47 -13.30 -10.95
CA LEU A 110 4.48 -14.22 -11.47
C LEU A 110 5.89 -13.65 -11.30
N ALA A 111 6.13 -12.42 -11.76
CA ALA A 111 7.42 -11.76 -11.62
C ALA A 111 7.74 -11.47 -10.15
N GLY A 112 6.75 -11.05 -9.35
CA GLY A 112 6.94 -10.80 -7.93
C GLY A 112 7.29 -12.07 -7.16
N ARG A 113 6.67 -13.22 -7.51
CA ARG A 113 6.96 -14.52 -6.90
C ARG A 113 8.34 -15.04 -7.34
N LEU A 114 8.67 -14.94 -8.63
CA LEU A 114 9.99 -15.32 -9.15
C LEU A 114 11.10 -14.46 -8.53
N ALA A 115 10.95 -13.14 -8.52
CA ALA A 115 11.91 -12.22 -7.93
C ALA A 115 12.06 -12.42 -6.41
N SER A 116 10.97 -12.72 -5.70
CA SER A 116 11.04 -13.03 -4.27
C SER A 116 11.82 -14.32 -3.96
N GLY A 117 12.03 -15.20 -4.95
CA GLY A 117 12.92 -16.35 -4.83
C GLY A 117 14.40 -15.97 -4.80
N PHE A 118 14.79 -14.88 -5.46
CA PHE A 118 16.18 -14.42 -5.57
C PHE A 118 16.63 -13.49 -4.45
N PHE A 119 15.69 -12.91 -3.70
CA PHE A 119 16.02 -12.03 -2.59
C PHE A 119 15.99 -12.78 -1.25
N PRO A 120 16.92 -12.47 -0.32
CA PRO A 120 16.99 -13.13 0.97
C PRO A 120 15.72 -12.83 1.80
N PRO A 121 15.28 -13.79 2.64
CA PRO A 121 14.14 -13.61 3.53
C PRO A 121 14.32 -12.41 4.44
N PRO A 122 13.25 -11.67 4.77
CA PRO A 122 13.30 -10.68 5.84
C PRO A 122 13.68 -11.39 7.14
N SER A 123 14.62 -10.79 7.89
CA SER A 123 15.19 -11.37 9.10
C SER A 123 14.11 -11.62 10.16
N ALA A 124 14.27 -12.69 10.94
CA ALA A 124 13.31 -13.10 11.97
C ALA A 124 12.99 -11.99 12.99
N ASP A 125 13.87 -11.00 13.15
CA ASP A 125 13.70 -9.86 14.05
C ASP A 125 12.65 -8.85 13.57
N GLN A 126 12.49 -8.65 12.25
CA GLN A 126 11.40 -7.80 11.72
C GLN A 126 10.03 -8.45 11.88
N GLN A 127 9.96 -9.77 11.81
CA GLN A 127 8.72 -10.50 12.09
C GLN A 127 8.38 -10.43 13.58
N ARG A 128 9.37 -10.61 14.47
CA ARG A 128 9.18 -10.49 15.92
C ARG A 128 8.76 -9.08 16.34
N ALA A 129 9.29 -8.02 15.73
CA ALA A 129 8.88 -6.65 16.01
C ALA A 129 7.43 -6.34 15.57
N LEU A 130 6.89 -7.08 14.59
CA LEU A 130 5.49 -6.94 14.16
C LEU A 130 4.51 -7.63 15.14
N PHE A 131 4.94 -8.74 15.76
CA PHE A 131 4.16 -9.48 16.76
C PHE A 131 4.36 -8.99 18.20
N LEU A 132 5.49 -8.35 18.50
CA LEU A 132 5.77 -7.73 19.80
C LEU A 132 5.34 -6.26 19.77
N THR A 133 4.04 -6.05 19.92
CA THR A 133 3.40 -4.76 20.15
C THR A 133 3.95 -4.10 21.45
N PRO A 134 3.88 -2.76 21.63
CA PRO A 134 4.60 -2.00 22.67
C PRO A 134 4.36 -2.35 24.14
N GLU A 135 3.45 -3.28 24.44
CA GLU A 135 3.06 -3.68 25.79
C GLU A 135 4.26 -4.21 26.61
N SER A 136 5.21 -4.89 25.97
CA SER A 136 6.45 -5.34 26.63
C SER A 136 7.35 -4.19 27.10
N ARG A 137 7.31 -3.04 26.41
CA ARG A 137 8.04 -1.83 26.82
C ARG A 137 7.37 -1.17 28.02
N VAL A 138 6.03 -1.18 28.08
CA VAL A 138 5.27 -0.64 29.21
C VAL A 138 5.50 -1.51 30.45
N MET A 139 5.39 -2.84 30.32
CA MET A 139 5.60 -3.79 31.43
C MET A 139 7.03 -3.74 31.98
N SER A 140 8.04 -3.54 31.13
CA SER A 140 9.43 -3.36 31.56
C SER A 140 9.66 -2.03 32.28
N LEU A 141 8.96 -0.96 31.91
CA LEU A 141 9.05 0.32 32.61
C LEU A 141 8.34 0.24 33.96
N GLU A 142 7.16 -0.37 34.02
CA GLU A 142 6.44 -0.59 35.27
C GLU A 142 7.23 -1.43 36.27
N SER A 143 7.85 -2.55 35.83
CA SER A 143 8.71 -3.35 36.72
C SER A 143 9.93 -2.58 37.23
N THR A 144 10.47 -1.66 36.43
CA THR A 144 11.65 -0.85 36.80
C THR A 144 11.27 0.29 37.73
N LEU A 145 10.07 0.86 37.57
CA LEU A 145 9.54 1.90 38.45
C LEU A 145 9.07 1.31 39.79
N GLN A 146 8.44 0.14 39.78
CA GLN A 146 8.00 -0.56 40.99
C GLN A 146 9.18 -1.10 41.82
N ASN A 147 10.31 -1.43 41.18
CA ASN A 147 11.57 -1.76 41.87
C ASN A 147 12.32 -0.50 42.39
N LYS A 148 11.93 0.70 41.93
CA LYS A 148 12.55 1.98 42.35
C LYS A 148 11.79 2.72 43.43
N GLU A 149 10.57 2.31 43.79
CA GLU A 149 9.93 2.81 45.01
C GLU A 149 10.54 2.09 46.21
N PRO A 150 11.41 2.74 47.02
CA PRO A 150 11.76 2.18 48.30
C PRO A 150 10.47 2.13 49.11
N ILE A 151 10.18 0.95 49.65
CA ILE A 151 9.20 0.68 50.70
C ILE A 151 9.28 1.83 51.73
N ARG A 152 8.42 2.85 51.59
CA ARG A 152 8.16 3.82 52.64
C ARG A 152 7.14 3.17 53.57
N GLU A 153 7.63 2.20 54.34
CA GLU A 153 6.89 1.61 55.44
C GLU A 153 7.35 2.31 56.73
N ASN A 154 6.38 2.96 57.36
CA ASN A 154 6.29 3.49 58.73
C ASN A 154 7.47 4.30 59.29
#